data_AF-A0A4Y9ZMF2-F1
#
_entry.id   AF-A0A4Y9ZMF2-F1
#
_cell.length_a   1.000
_cell.length_b   1.000
_cell.length_c   1.000
_cell.angle_alpha   90.00
_cell.angle_beta   90.00
_cell.angle_gamma   90.00
#
_symmetry.space_group_name_H-M   'P 1'
#
loop_
_entity.id
_entity.type
_entity.pdbx_description
1 polymer ?
#
loop_
_entity_poly.entity_id
_entity_poly.type
_entity_poly.pdbx_seq_one_letter_code
_entity_poly.pdbx_strand_id
1 'polypeptide(L)' 'PPGTVPKVILGVAALIGAAGAIHLSLRALAPAPPHTLTKEWEEAANVRAKEMKLNPISGISSEGYKGPGFVQHK' A
#
# COMPACT_ATOMS: atom_id res chain seq x y z
N PRO A 1 -0.10 -0.87 -40.63
CA PRO A 1 0.97 -0.47 -41.57
C PRO A 1 2.34 -0.73 -40.95
N PRO A 2 3.43 -0.81 -41.74
CA PRO A 2 4.79 -0.88 -41.19
C PRO A 2 5.04 0.29 -40.22
N GLY A 3 5.61 0.01 -39.05
CA GLY A 3 5.91 1.02 -38.03
C GLY A 3 4.75 1.43 -37.13
N THR A 4 3.54 0.87 -37.29
CA THR A 4 2.41 1.12 -36.36
C THR A 4 2.72 0.62 -34.95
N VAL A 5 3.20 -0.63 -34.81
CA VAL A 5 3.45 -1.25 -33.49
C VAL A 5 4.48 -0.48 -32.65
N PRO A 6 5.67 -0.10 -33.17
CA PRO A 6 6.62 0.70 -32.41
C PRO A 6 6.07 2.06 -31.97
N LYS A 7 5.28 2.73 -32.82
CA LYS A 7 4.65 4.02 -32.48
C LYS A 7 3.63 3.88 -31.35
N VAL A 8 2.84 2.80 -31.37
CA VAL A 8 1.86 2.52 -30.31
C VAL A 8 2.57 2.20 -28.99
N ILE A 9 3.60 1.35 -29.00
CA ILE A 9 4.37 1.03 -27.80
C ILE A 9 5.00 2.30 -27.21
N LEU A 10 5.63 3.12 -28.05
CA LEU A 10 6.24 4.37 -27.60
C LEU A 10 5.20 5.35 -27.05
N GLY A 11 4.06 5.48 -27.72
CA GLY A 11 2.96 6.35 -27.26
C GLY A 11 2.40 5.88 -25.92
N VAL A 12 2.16 4.59 -25.74
CA VAL A 12 1.69 4.02 -24.47
C VAL A 12 2.72 4.20 -23.36
N ALA A 13 3.99 3.92 -23.63
CA ALA A 13 5.07 4.12 -22.67
C ALA A 13 5.21 5.60 -22.25
N ALA A 14 5.09 6.53 -23.21
CA ALA A 14 5.10 7.96 -22.94
C ALA A 14 3.93 8.39 -22.05
N LEU A 15 2.73 7.86 -22.29
CA LEU A 15 1.56 8.15 -21.46
C LEU A 15 1.68 7.58 -20.05
N ILE A 16 2.22 6.37 -19.88
CA ILE A 16 2.50 5.79 -18.55
C ILE A 16 3.52 6.67 -17.81
N GLY A 17 4.59 7.10 -18.50
CA GLY A 17 5.58 8.01 -17.93
C GLY A 17 4.99 9.34 -17.51
N ALA A 18 4.16 9.96 -18.36
CA ALA A 18 3.48 11.21 -18.07
C ALA A 18 2.52 11.07 -16.87
N ALA A 19 1.74 10.00 -16.81
CA ALA A 19 0.84 9.73 -15.68
C ALA A 19 1.62 9.55 -14.37
N GLY A 20 2.75 8.83 -14.41
CA GLY A 20 3.66 8.69 -13.26
C GLY A 20 4.24 10.03 -12.80
N ALA A 21 4.69 10.86 -13.74
CA ALA A 21 5.23 12.18 -13.43
C ALA A 21 4.18 13.10 -12.78
N ILE A 22 2.95 13.12 -13.31
CA ILE A 22 1.83 13.89 -12.72
C ILE A 22 1.52 13.37 -11.31
N HIS A 23 1.41 12.06 -11.14
CA HIS A 23 1.11 11.45 -9.84
C HIS A 23 2.16 11.80 -8.78
N LEU A 24 3.45 11.63 -9.09
CA LEU A 24 4.53 11.92 -8.15
C LEU A 24 4.60 13.41 -7.81
N SER A 25 4.37 14.29 -8.79
CA SER A 25 4.35 15.73 -8.58
C SER A 25 3.24 16.14 -7.61
N LEU A 26 2.02 15.62 -7.81
CA LEU A 26 0.89 15.90 -6.91
C LEU A 26 1.08 15.26 -5.54
N ARG A 27 1.62 14.03 -5.47
CA ARG A 27 1.86 13.34 -4.20
C ARG A 27 2.90 14.02 -3.33
N ALA A 28 3.93 14.61 -3.95
CA ALA A 28 4.97 15.37 -3.26
C ALA A 28 4.45 16.66 -2.61
N LEU A 29 3.36 17.22 -3.13
CA LEU A 29 2.69 18.40 -2.59
C LEU A 29 1.63 18.07 -1.53
N ALA A 30 1.29 16.79 -1.35
CA ALA A 30 0.29 16.38 -0.38
C ALA A 30 0.82 16.50 1.06
N PRO A 31 -0.06 16.73 2.05
CA PRO A 31 0.33 16.79 3.46
C PRO A 31 1.04 15.53 3.96
N ALA A 32 1.72 15.67 5.09
CA ALA A 32 2.36 14.57 5.78
C ALA A 32 1.33 13.46 6.11
N PRO A 33 1.73 12.18 6.05
CA PRO A 33 0.85 11.07 6.42
C PRO A 33 0.41 11.18 7.90
N PRO A 34 -0.78 10.64 8.25
CA PRO A 34 -1.24 10.60 9.62
C PRO A 34 -0.28 9.80 10.51
N HIS A 35 -0.17 10.19 11.78
CA HIS A 35 0.69 9.53 12.78
C HIS A 35 0.35 8.05 13.03
N THR A 36 -0.84 7.61 12.61
CA THR A 36 -1.27 6.21 12.75
C THR A 36 -0.72 5.30 11.65
N LEU A 37 -0.09 5.87 10.61
CA LEU A 37 0.60 5.12 9.56
C LEU A 37 2.08 5.04 9.88
N THR A 38 2.41 4.46 11.04
CA THR A 38 3.77 4.08 11.39
C THR A 38 3.78 2.64 11.88
N LYS A 39 4.93 1.98 11.74
CA LYS A 39 5.08 0.58 12.13
C LYS A 39 4.82 0.38 13.63
N GLU A 40 5.27 1.31 14.46
CA GLU A 40 5.07 1.28 15.91
C GLU A 40 3.59 1.34 16.27
N TRP A 41 2.83 2.21 15.59
CA TRP A 41 1.39 2.32 15.81
C TRP A 41 0.65 1.06 15.35
N GLU A 42 1.03 0.50 14.20
CA GLU A 42 0.46 -0.74 13.66
C GLU A 42 0.75 -1.95 14.58
N GLU A 43 1.95 -2.05 15.14
CA GLU A 43 2.33 -3.08 16.11
C GLU A 43 1.58 -2.90 17.43
N ALA A 44 1.42 -1.67 17.92
CA ALA A 44 0.61 -1.38 19.11
C ALA A 44 -0.86 -1.73 18.88
N ALA A 45 -1.40 -1.43 17.69
CA ALA A 45 -2.76 -1.81 17.31
C ALA A 45 -2.93 -3.34 17.29
N ASN A 46 -1.91 -4.10 16.85
CA ASN A 46 -1.91 -5.55 16.93
C ASN A 46 -1.97 -6.07 18.36
N VAL A 47 -1.20 -5.49 19.29
CA VAL A 47 -1.26 -5.85 20.72
C VAL A 47 -2.66 -5.62 21.26
N ARG A 48 -3.21 -4.42 21.03
CA ARG A 48 -4.53 -4.04 21.49
C ARG A 48 -5.63 -4.95 20.92
N ALA A 49 -5.50 -5.36 19.67
CA ALA A 49 -6.45 -6.26 19.02
C ALA A 49 -6.45 -7.66 19.60
N LYS A 50 -5.28 -8.18 20.01
CA LYS A 50 -5.17 -9.46 20.72
C LYS A 50 -5.78 -9.37 22.12
N GLU A 51 -5.56 -8.28 22.84
CA GLU A 51 -6.21 -8.04 24.15
C GLU A 51 -7.74 -8.05 24.04
N MET A 52 -8.26 -7.42 22.99
CA MET A 52 -9.71 -7.36 22.72
C MET A 52 -10.25 -8.61 22.01
N LYS A 53 -9.41 -9.62 21.76
CA LYS A 53 -9.77 -10.87 21.08
C LYS A 53 -10.43 -10.65 19.72
N LEU A 54 -9.94 -9.69 18.94
CA LEU A 54 -10.46 -9.41 17.60
C LEU A 54 -10.17 -10.58 16.65
N ASN A 55 -11.19 -10.96 15.86
CA ASN A 55 -11.13 -12.04 14.86
C ASN A 55 -10.53 -13.36 15.40
N PRO A 56 -11.16 -14.00 16.40
CA PRO A 56 -10.60 -15.17 17.08
C PRO A 56 -10.67 -16.48 16.28
N ILE A 57 -11.42 -16.52 15.17
CA ILE A 57 -11.59 -17.75 14.37
C ILE A 57 -10.50 -17.86 13.29
N SER A 58 -10.19 -16.77 12.61
CA SER A 58 -9.30 -16.77 11.43
C SER A 58 -8.27 -15.63 11.41
N GLY A 59 -8.31 -14.73 12.39
CA GLY A 59 -7.54 -13.49 12.37
C GLY A 59 -6.54 -13.40 13.52
N ILE A 60 -6.21 -12.17 13.87
CA ILE A 60 -5.07 -11.85 14.74
C ILE A 60 -5.09 -12.52 16.13
N SER A 61 -6.28 -12.88 16.62
CA SER A 61 -6.45 -13.55 17.91
C SER A 61 -6.74 -15.05 17.79
N SER A 62 -6.70 -15.63 16.58
CA SER A 62 -6.92 -17.06 16.40
C SER A 62 -5.70 -17.88 16.80
N GLU A 63 -5.95 -19.10 17.27
CA GLU A 63 -4.89 -20.04 17.60
C GLU A 63 -4.05 -20.34 16.35
N GLY A 64 -2.73 -20.18 16.47
CA GLY A 64 -1.80 -20.42 15.36
C GLY A 64 -1.73 -19.32 14.29
N TYR A 65 -2.32 -18.13 14.51
CA TYR A 65 -2.17 -17.01 13.57
C TYR A 65 -0.70 -16.56 13.45
N LYS A 66 -0.18 -16.55 12.21
CA LYS A 66 1.21 -16.15 11.86
C LYS A 66 1.29 -14.95 10.91
N GLY A 67 0.16 -14.29 10.65
CA GLY A 67 0.12 -13.14 9.74
C GLY A 67 0.63 -11.83 10.40
N PRO A 68 0.88 -10.78 9.59
CA PRO A 68 1.36 -9.48 10.08
C PRO A 68 0.28 -8.67 10.83
N GLY A 69 -0.98 -9.10 10.84
CA GLY A 69 -2.08 -8.36 11.43
C GLY A 69 -2.33 -7.04 10.70
N PHE A 70 -2.32 -5.94 11.43
CA PHE A 70 -2.48 -4.57 10.92
C PHE A 70 -1.21 -3.98 10.33
N VAL A 71 -0.04 -4.62 10.46
CA VAL A 71 1.22 -4.09 9.93
C VAL A 71 1.23 -4.16 8.41
N GLN A 72 1.33 -3.00 7.76
CA GLN A 72 1.40 -2.85 6.30
C GLN A 72 2.78 -2.38 5.84
N HIS A 73 3.57 -1.78 6.73
CA HIS A 73 4.94 -1.40 6.44
C HIS A 73 5.83 -2.65 6.32
N LYS A 74 6.52 -2.79 5.18
CA LYS A 74 7.51 -3.86 4.94
C LYS A 74 8.87 -3.45 5.49
#